data_AF-A0A7S2D3W9-F1
#
_entry.id   AF-A0A7S2D3W9-F1
#
_cell.length_a   1.000
_cell.length_b   1.000
_cell.length_c   1.000
_cell.angle_alpha   90.00
_cell.angle_beta   90.00
_cell.angle_gamma   90.00
#
_symmetry.space_group_name_H-M   'P 1'
#
loop_
_entity.id
_entity.type
_entity.pdbx_description
1 polymer ?
#
loop_
_entity_poly.entity_id
_entity_poly.type
_entity_poly.pdbx_seq_one_letter_code
_entity_poly.pdbx_strand_id
1 'polypeptide(L)'
;AACQVNSPFILAAKFVLEQPGITFDKAMVLCGGPDWPTSVFTGILRLSCVQMLIGSIPVVAVILPCVLLGAALTQSHRPGWEAIGTLFTLLSLGGQLGVSIGFAVVIDRASIVHAAAISALPRDDAVAALDEERATFAQAWRDCSDWRAPGSVPFLARAVLVVSAAASLLACQITVLVPCFVRVAVSDRFDEPPIVGNPLNMVSGVGGYPVLGCGALSLGTFAAYRHWLARLTKEHVQNEKEQEQYGRGIGRPTEPCRVEDPCEGESPPSCASAPLSSANQSVKPKDESAHAHAYIADGLEAAHVVDAHASVDPLAYCEPT
;
A
#
# COMPACT_ATOMS: atom_id res chain seq x y z
N ALA A 1 7.09 -1.74 -4.25
CA ALA A 1 6.37 -2.25 -3.08
C ALA A 1 5.71 -3.55 -3.49
N ALA A 2 5.83 -4.62 -2.70
CA ALA A 2 4.95 -5.77 -2.82
C ALA A 2 3.54 -5.23 -2.55
N CYS A 3 2.52 -5.80 -3.18
CA CYS A 3 1.15 -5.30 -3.17
C CYS A 3 0.46 -5.38 -1.78
N GLN A 4 1.21 -5.33 -0.67
CA GLN A 4 0.74 -5.41 0.70
C GLN A 4 -0.19 -6.61 0.92
N VAL A 5 0.11 -7.74 0.26
CA VAL A 5 -0.75 -8.92 0.23
C VAL A 5 -0.99 -9.50 1.62
N ASN A 6 0.03 -9.42 2.49
CA ASN A 6 -0.05 -9.86 3.88
C ASN A 6 -0.60 -8.78 4.84
N SER A 7 -1.03 -7.61 4.34
CA SER A 7 -1.60 -6.57 5.19
C SER A 7 -2.97 -7.01 5.74
N PRO A 8 -3.33 -6.58 6.97
CA PRO A 8 -4.64 -6.89 7.55
C PRO A 8 -5.81 -6.47 6.64
N PHE A 9 -5.63 -5.36 5.92
CA PHE A 9 -6.62 -4.85 4.97
C PHE A 9 -6.87 -5.81 3.81
N ILE A 10 -5.81 -6.30 3.14
CA ILE A 10 -5.95 -7.24 2.02
C ILE A 10 -6.43 -8.60 2.50
N LEU A 11 -6.00 -9.06 3.67
CA LEU A 11 -6.49 -10.31 4.25
C LEU A 11 -7.97 -10.22 4.67
N ALA A 12 -8.42 -9.07 5.17
CA ALA A 12 -9.84 -8.83 5.44
C ALA A 12 -10.67 -8.81 4.14
N ALA A 13 -10.17 -8.13 3.10
CA ALA A 13 -10.82 -8.14 1.78
C ALA A 13 -10.90 -9.57 1.20
N LYS A 14 -9.79 -10.32 1.26
CA LYS A 14 -9.73 -11.74 0.86
C LYS A 14 -10.82 -12.54 1.59
N PHE A 15 -10.88 -12.42 2.91
CA PHE A 15 -11.86 -13.14 3.74
C PHE A 15 -13.31 -12.85 3.33
N VAL A 16 -13.65 -11.58 3.06
CA VAL A 16 -14.99 -11.17 2.60
C VAL A 16 -15.28 -11.71 1.20
N LEU A 17 -14.30 -11.67 0.29
CA LEU A 17 -14.47 -12.11 -1.08
C LEU A 17 -14.49 -13.64 -1.22
N GLU A 18 -13.90 -14.39 -0.30
CA GLU A 18 -13.93 -15.86 -0.25
C GLU A 18 -15.26 -16.42 0.27
N GLN A 19 -16.11 -15.61 0.91
CA GLN A 19 -17.41 -16.07 1.41
C GLN A 19 -18.26 -16.65 0.27
N PRO A 20 -18.97 -17.77 0.49
CA PRO A 20 -19.78 -18.37 -0.55
C PRO A 20 -20.94 -17.45 -0.98
N GLY A 21 -21.23 -17.42 -2.28
CA GLY A 21 -22.33 -16.63 -2.85
C GLY A 21 -21.95 -15.18 -3.16
N ILE A 22 -22.97 -14.37 -3.45
CA ILE A 22 -22.85 -12.94 -3.78
C ILE A 22 -23.53 -12.15 -2.67
N THR A 23 -22.75 -11.81 -1.65
CA THR A 23 -23.20 -11.02 -0.51
C THR A 23 -23.13 -9.52 -0.83
N PHE A 24 -23.88 -8.72 -0.10
CA PHE A 24 -23.80 -7.27 -0.17
C PHE A 24 -22.38 -6.78 0.13
N ASP A 25 -21.73 -7.36 1.14
CA ASP A 25 -20.36 -7.04 1.53
C ASP A 25 -19.37 -7.29 0.38
N LYS A 26 -19.52 -8.41 -0.34
CA LYS A 26 -18.73 -8.73 -1.53
C LYS A 26 -18.96 -7.70 -2.65
N ALA A 27 -20.22 -7.33 -2.91
CA ALA A 27 -20.53 -6.29 -3.90
C ALA A 27 -19.96 -4.91 -3.51
N MET A 28 -19.99 -4.54 -2.23
CA MET A 28 -19.38 -3.30 -1.74
C MET A 28 -17.87 -3.30 -1.88
N VAL A 29 -17.20 -4.43 -1.62
CA VAL A 29 -15.76 -4.56 -1.86
C VAL A 29 -15.42 -4.45 -3.34
N LEU A 30 -16.18 -5.13 -4.21
CA LEU A 30 -15.93 -5.14 -5.65
C LEU A 30 -16.24 -3.81 -6.32
N CYS A 31 -17.32 -3.13 -5.93
CA CYS A 31 -17.77 -1.90 -6.59
C CYS A 31 -17.29 -0.62 -5.90
N GLY A 32 -16.94 -0.69 -4.61
CA GLY A 32 -16.51 0.47 -3.81
C GLY A 32 -15.00 0.57 -3.63
N GLY A 33 -14.26 -0.51 -3.86
CA GLY A 33 -12.80 -0.47 -3.92
C GLY A 33 -12.30 0.24 -5.19
N PRO A 34 -11.03 0.66 -5.25
CA PRO A 34 -10.47 1.21 -6.46
C PRO A 34 -10.41 0.09 -7.53
N ASP A 35 -11.07 0.30 -8.67
CA ASP A 35 -11.35 -0.72 -9.69
C ASP A 35 -10.11 -1.51 -10.15
N TRP A 36 -9.00 -0.80 -10.40
CA TRP A 36 -7.73 -1.40 -10.81
C TRP A 36 -7.11 -2.32 -9.75
N PRO A 37 -6.81 -1.87 -8.52
CA PRO A 37 -6.29 -2.77 -7.50
C PRO A 37 -7.27 -3.88 -7.13
N THR A 38 -8.59 -3.63 -7.05
CA THR A 38 -9.55 -4.67 -6.64
C THR A 38 -9.60 -5.82 -7.65
N SER A 39 -9.73 -5.54 -8.94
CA SER A 39 -9.75 -6.58 -9.98
C SER A 39 -8.42 -7.36 -10.05
N VAL A 40 -7.28 -6.67 -9.97
CA VAL A 40 -5.95 -7.30 -9.90
C VAL A 40 -5.82 -8.17 -8.65
N PHE A 41 -6.30 -7.70 -7.50
CA PHE A 41 -6.25 -8.46 -6.25
C PHE A 41 -7.07 -9.74 -6.35
N THR A 42 -8.24 -9.73 -7.00
CA THR A 42 -9.01 -10.97 -7.18
C THR A 42 -8.23 -12.04 -7.94
N GLY A 43 -7.41 -11.63 -8.93
CA GLY A 43 -6.52 -12.52 -9.66
C GLY A 43 -5.33 -13.01 -8.81
N ILE A 44 -4.64 -12.11 -8.10
CA ILE A 44 -3.52 -12.45 -7.22
C ILE A 44 -3.97 -13.41 -6.11
N LEU A 45 -5.15 -13.20 -5.56
CA LEU A 45 -5.74 -14.02 -4.49
C LEU A 45 -6.37 -15.32 -5.02
N ARG A 46 -6.35 -15.56 -6.34
CA ARG A 46 -6.89 -16.75 -7.01
C ARG A 46 -8.38 -17.00 -6.69
N LEU A 47 -9.16 -15.94 -6.64
CA LEU A 47 -10.60 -16.02 -6.40
C LEU A 47 -11.35 -16.49 -7.65
N SER A 48 -12.58 -16.98 -7.46
CA SER A 48 -13.47 -17.38 -8.55
C SER A 48 -13.79 -16.21 -9.49
N CYS A 49 -13.28 -16.25 -10.72
CA CYS A 49 -13.52 -15.21 -11.73
C CYS A 49 -15.03 -14.97 -11.95
N VAL A 50 -15.83 -16.02 -12.02
CA VAL A 50 -17.28 -15.92 -12.24
C VAL A 50 -17.98 -15.19 -11.08
N GLN A 51 -17.68 -15.55 -9.83
CA GLN A 51 -18.28 -14.84 -8.68
C GLN A 51 -17.86 -13.37 -8.63
N MET A 52 -16.61 -13.06 -8.97
CA MET A 52 -16.14 -11.66 -8.98
C MET A 52 -16.80 -10.86 -10.09
N LEU A 53 -16.93 -11.41 -11.30
CA LEU A 53 -17.63 -10.75 -12.41
C LEU A 53 -19.10 -10.46 -12.08
N ILE A 54 -19.82 -11.45 -11.52
CA ILE A 54 -21.23 -11.24 -11.16
C ILE A 54 -21.34 -10.28 -9.97
N GLY A 55 -20.45 -10.39 -8.99
CA GLY A 55 -20.40 -9.47 -7.84
C GLY A 55 -20.09 -8.01 -8.22
N SER A 56 -19.46 -7.79 -9.37
CA SER A 56 -19.20 -6.46 -9.93
C SER A 56 -20.34 -5.89 -10.76
N ILE A 57 -21.39 -6.65 -11.10
CA ILE A 57 -22.53 -6.14 -11.90
C ILE A 57 -23.16 -4.84 -11.33
N PRO A 58 -23.32 -4.67 -10.01
CA PRO A 58 -23.86 -3.43 -9.45
C PRO A 58 -23.05 -2.17 -9.78
N VAL A 59 -21.79 -2.30 -10.21
CA VAL A 59 -20.95 -1.16 -10.63
C VAL A 59 -21.56 -0.37 -11.78
N VAL A 60 -22.40 -1.01 -12.61
CA VAL A 60 -23.12 -0.34 -13.71
C VAL A 60 -23.96 0.82 -13.19
N ALA A 61 -24.61 0.67 -12.03
CA ALA A 61 -25.42 1.73 -11.42
C ALA A 61 -24.56 2.90 -10.93
N VAL A 62 -23.30 2.64 -10.54
CA VAL A 62 -22.34 3.67 -10.08
C VAL A 62 -21.73 4.40 -11.27
N ILE A 63 -21.44 3.71 -12.36
CA ILE A 63 -20.82 4.26 -13.57
C ILE A 63 -21.82 5.03 -14.43
N LEU A 64 -23.09 4.61 -14.44
CA LEU A 64 -24.12 5.20 -15.30
C LEU A 64 -24.23 6.74 -15.15
N PRO A 65 -24.31 7.32 -13.94
CA PRO A 65 -24.27 8.77 -13.77
C PRO A 65 -23.01 9.44 -14.33
N CYS A 66 -21.84 8.79 -14.25
CA CYS A 66 -20.59 9.32 -14.80
C CYS A 66 -20.64 9.40 -16.33
N VAL A 67 -21.16 8.35 -16.97
CA VAL A 67 -21.31 8.30 -18.44
C VAL A 67 -22.34 9.34 -18.90
N LEU A 68 -23.46 9.45 -18.20
CA LEU A 68 -24.49 10.44 -18.50
C LEU A 68 -23.99 11.89 -18.26
N LEU A 69 -23.16 12.11 -17.24
CA LEU A 69 -22.46 13.38 -17.04
C LEU A 69 -21.58 13.71 -18.24
N GLY A 70 -20.74 12.76 -18.69
CA GLY A 70 -19.90 12.94 -19.89
C GLY A 70 -20.73 13.31 -21.11
N ALA A 71 -21.83 12.58 -21.36
CA ALA A 71 -22.76 12.90 -22.45
C ALA A 71 -23.36 14.31 -22.30
N ALA A 72 -23.79 14.70 -21.09
CA ALA A 72 -24.36 16.02 -20.83
C ALA A 72 -23.36 17.15 -21.08
N LEU A 73 -22.09 16.96 -20.72
CA LEU A 73 -21.02 17.94 -20.98
C LEU A 73 -20.82 18.20 -22.49
N THR A 74 -20.94 17.16 -23.34
CA THR A 74 -20.88 17.34 -24.80
C THR A 74 -22.06 18.12 -25.37
N GLN A 75 -23.20 18.14 -24.67
CA GLN A 75 -24.42 18.83 -25.07
C GLN A 75 -24.64 20.17 -24.35
N SER A 76 -23.65 20.66 -23.60
CA SER A 76 -23.73 21.88 -22.80
C SER A 76 -24.14 23.14 -23.58
N HIS A 77 -23.90 23.18 -24.89
CA HIS A 77 -24.36 24.26 -25.78
C HIS A 77 -25.88 24.39 -25.91
N ARG A 78 -26.65 23.35 -25.54
CA ARG A 78 -28.12 23.34 -25.62
C ARG A 78 -28.73 23.78 -24.28
N PRO A 79 -29.82 24.57 -24.30
CA PRO A 79 -30.46 25.02 -23.07
C PRO A 79 -30.94 23.83 -22.23
N GLY A 80 -30.72 23.90 -20.91
CA GLY A 80 -31.12 22.88 -19.95
C GLY A 80 -30.13 21.74 -19.70
N TRP A 81 -29.17 21.50 -20.61
CA TRP A 81 -28.17 20.43 -20.43
C TRP A 81 -27.17 20.71 -19.31
N GLU A 82 -26.92 21.98 -18.98
CA GLU A 82 -26.09 22.36 -17.82
C GLU A 82 -26.71 21.89 -16.49
N ALA A 83 -28.03 22.03 -16.33
CA ALA A 83 -28.74 21.59 -15.13
C ALA A 83 -28.72 20.05 -15.02
N ILE A 84 -28.89 19.35 -16.14
CA ILE A 84 -28.78 17.89 -16.22
C ILE A 84 -27.35 17.44 -15.87
N GLY A 85 -26.33 18.11 -16.41
CA GLY A 85 -24.93 17.84 -16.06
C GLY A 85 -24.65 18.05 -14.57
N THR A 86 -25.21 19.10 -13.96
CA THR A 86 -25.10 19.33 -12.51
C THR A 86 -25.75 18.20 -11.71
N LEU A 87 -26.93 17.74 -12.10
CA LEU A 87 -27.61 16.61 -11.45
C LEU A 87 -26.76 15.32 -11.55
N PHE A 88 -26.25 14.97 -12.73
CA PHE A 88 -25.41 13.79 -12.89
C PHE A 88 -24.07 13.91 -12.17
N THR A 89 -23.53 15.12 -12.04
CA THR A 89 -22.35 15.38 -11.19
C THR A 89 -22.63 15.02 -9.74
N LEU A 90 -23.75 15.48 -9.19
CA LEU A 90 -24.15 15.17 -7.81
C LEU A 90 -24.40 13.67 -7.60
N LEU A 91 -25.08 13.02 -8.55
CA LEU A 91 -25.34 11.58 -8.50
C LEU A 91 -24.06 10.76 -8.61
N SER A 92 -23.16 11.13 -9.52
CA SER A 92 -21.86 10.50 -9.69
C SER A 92 -21.02 10.62 -8.42
N LEU A 93 -20.89 11.84 -7.89
CA LEU A 93 -20.11 12.09 -6.67
C LEU A 93 -20.71 11.36 -5.46
N GLY A 94 -22.03 11.49 -5.26
CA GLY A 94 -22.73 10.84 -4.16
C GLY A 94 -22.67 9.31 -4.24
N GLY A 95 -22.85 8.75 -5.45
CA GLY A 95 -22.76 7.32 -5.70
C GLY A 95 -21.36 6.77 -5.41
N GLN A 96 -20.32 7.41 -5.97
CA GLN A 96 -18.92 7.01 -5.77
C GLN A 96 -18.49 7.12 -4.30
N LEU A 97 -18.84 8.21 -3.61
CA LEU A 97 -18.56 8.38 -2.19
C LEU A 97 -19.31 7.33 -1.35
N GLY A 98 -20.59 7.08 -1.66
CA GLY A 98 -21.40 6.10 -0.96
C GLY A 98 -20.82 4.69 -1.02
N VAL A 99 -20.43 4.23 -2.23
CA VAL A 99 -19.81 2.90 -2.37
C VAL A 99 -18.42 2.84 -1.76
N SER A 100 -17.62 3.92 -1.83
CA SER A 100 -16.29 3.98 -1.21
C SER A 100 -16.36 3.91 0.31
N ILE A 101 -17.33 4.59 0.92
CA ILE A 101 -17.59 4.51 2.37
C ILE A 101 -18.11 3.11 2.72
N GLY A 102 -19.03 2.56 1.92
CA GLY A 102 -19.55 1.20 2.11
C GLY A 102 -18.43 0.15 2.10
N PHE A 103 -17.49 0.26 1.15
CA PHE A 103 -16.29 -0.54 1.10
C PHE A 103 -15.46 -0.43 2.39
N ALA A 104 -15.13 0.80 2.81
CA ALA A 104 -14.33 1.01 4.02
C ALA A 104 -14.99 0.42 5.27
N VAL A 105 -16.31 0.61 5.43
CA VAL A 105 -17.10 0.06 6.55
C VAL A 105 -17.10 -1.46 6.54
N VAL A 106 -17.30 -2.09 5.37
CA VAL A 106 -17.31 -3.55 5.25
C VAL A 106 -15.94 -4.14 5.62
N ILE A 107 -14.86 -3.54 5.13
CA ILE A 107 -13.50 -4.00 5.44
C ILE A 107 -13.16 -3.79 6.91
N ASP A 108 -13.45 -2.61 7.47
CA ASP A 108 -13.18 -2.30 8.87
C ASP A 108 -13.94 -3.26 9.79
N ARG A 109 -15.25 -3.43 9.54
CA ARG A 109 -16.09 -4.38 10.27
C ARG A 109 -15.55 -5.81 10.16
N ALA A 110 -15.20 -6.27 8.96
CA ALA A 110 -14.65 -7.61 8.76
C ALA A 110 -13.34 -7.79 9.53
N SER A 111 -12.47 -6.77 9.53
CA SER A 111 -11.18 -6.80 10.23
C SER A 111 -11.33 -6.93 11.75
N ILE A 112 -12.38 -6.34 12.33
CA ILE A 112 -12.66 -6.39 13.77
C ILE A 112 -13.38 -7.68 14.14
N VAL A 113 -14.49 -7.98 13.46
CA VAL A 113 -15.38 -9.12 13.80
C VAL A 113 -14.70 -10.45 13.52
N HIS A 114 -13.92 -10.53 12.44
CA HIS A 114 -13.25 -11.75 12.01
C HIS A 114 -11.73 -11.71 12.23
N ALA A 115 -11.24 -10.84 13.14
CA ALA A 115 -9.81 -10.66 13.41
C ALA A 115 -9.06 -11.98 13.63
N ALA A 116 -9.63 -12.90 14.42
CA ALA A 116 -9.03 -14.19 14.72
C ALA A 116 -8.99 -15.13 13.51
N ALA A 117 -10.02 -15.11 12.66
CA ALA A 117 -10.04 -15.92 11.44
C ALA A 117 -9.07 -15.36 10.39
N ILE A 118 -9.02 -14.03 10.26
CA ILE A 118 -8.13 -13.31 9.35
C ILE A 118 -6.66 -13.50 9.74
N SER A 119 -6.33 -13.47 11.03
CA SER A 119 -4.96 -13.69 11.51
C SER A 119 -4.48 -15.12 11.34
N ALA A 120 -5.41 -16.09 11.28
CA ALA A 120 -5.14 -17.49 11.01
C ALA A 120 -4.97 -17.81 9.51
N LEU A 121 -5.28 -16.87 8.61
CA LEU A 121 -5.09 -17.08 7.18
C LEU A 121 -3.60 -17.28 6.86
N PRO A 122 -3.26 -18.24 5.96
CA PRO A 122 -1.88 -18.47 5.57
C PRO A 122 -1.33 -17.22 4.90
N ARG A 123 -0.16 -16.78 5.39
CA ARG A 123 0.60 -15.67 4.82
C ARG A 123 1.51 -16.20 3.72
N ASP A 124 1.76 -15.37 2.73
CA ASP A 124 2.78 -15.69 1.72
C ASP A 124 4.16 -15.45 2.35
N ASP A 125 4.89 -16.54 2.62
CA ASP A 125 6.20 -16.51 3.28
C ASP A 125 7.25 -15.74 2.46
N ALA A 126 7.18 -15.81 1.12
CA ALA A 126 8.10 -15.08 0.26
C ALA A 126 7.84 -13.58 0.33
N VAL A 127 6.56 -13.17 0.36
CA VAL A 127 6.18 -11.77 0.57
C VAL A 127 6.52 -11.32 1.99
N ALA A 128 6.35 -12.18 3.00
CA ALA A 128 6.67 -11.87 4.39
C ALA A 128 8.18 -11.60 4.56
N ALA A 129 9.04 -12.43 3.97
CA ALA A 129 10.49 -12.22 3.99
C ALA A 129 10.89 -10.90 3.30
N LEU A 130 10.26 -10.56 2.16
CA LEU A 130 10.50 -9.27 1.49
C LEU A 130 9.99 -8.08 2.29
N ASP A 131 8.89 -8.23 3.01
CA ASP A 131 8.34 -7.16 3.86
C ASP A 131 9.21 -6.95 5.11
N GLU A 132 9.78 -8.01 5.67
CA GLU A 132 10.79 -7.93 6.74
C GLU A 132 12.05 -7.21 6.26
N GLU A 133 12.62 -7.61 5.12
CA GLU A 133 13.80 -6.94 4.55
C GLU A 133 13.53 -5.44 4.30
N ARG A 134 12.34 -5.11 3.79
CA ARG A 134 11.93 -3.71 3.60
C ARG A 134 11.69 -2.98 4.89
N ALA A 135 11.18 -3.63 5.93
CA ALA A 135 11.00 -3.02 7.24
C ALA A 135 12.35 -2.64 7.83
N THR A 136 13.35 -3.53 7.74
CA THR A 136 14.74 -3.23 8.11
C THR A 136 15.30 -2.07 7.29
N PHE A 137 15.15 -2.09 5.97
CA PHE A 137 15.61 -1.00 5.11
C PHE A 137 14.90 0.32 5.41
N ALA A 138 13.59 0.28 5.68
CA ALA A 138 12.79 1.47 6.01
C ALA A 138 13.17 2.05 7.37
N GLN A 139 13.51 1.21 8.35
CA GLN A 139 14.01 1.64 9.64
C GLN A 139 15.38 2.31 9.48
N ALA A 140 16.33 1.65 8.84
CA ALA A 140 17.65 2.22 8.52
C ALA A 140 17.53 3.52 7.70
N TRP A 141 16.55 3.61 6.78
CA TRP A 141 16.26 4.82 6.03
C TRP A 141 15.84 5.95 6.96
N ARG A 142 14.92 5.71 7.91
CA ARG A 142 14.49 6.70 8.90
C ARG A 142 15.68 7.20 9.71
N ASP A 143 16.50 6.28 10.20
CA ASP A 143 17.65 6.59 11.05
C ASP A 143 18.71 7.41 10.29
N CYS A 144 19.01 7.05 9.04
CA CYS A 144 19.90 7.82 8.17
C CYS A 144 19.32 9.19 7.76
N SER A 145 17.98 9.29 7.71
CA SER A 145 17.28 10.51 7.33
C SER A 145 16.97 11.44 8.50
N ASP A 146 17.27 11.08 9.74
CA ASP A 146 16.95 11.91 10.90
C ASP A 146 17.85 13.16 10.96
N TRP A 147 17.25 14.35 10.86
CA TRP A 147 17.97 15.63 10.88
C TRP A 147 18.50 15.99 12.27
N ARG A 148 17.93 15.41 13.32
CA ARG A 148 18.22 15.74 14.71
C ARG A 148 19.45 14.97 15.23
N ALA A 149 19.70 13.80 14.68
CA ALA A 149 20.89 13.03 15.01
C ALA A 149 22.17 13.84 14.66
N PRO A 150 23.12 14.00 15.60
CA PRO A 150 24.36 14.69 15.31
C PRO A 150 25.18 13.90 14.28
N GLY A 151 25.54 14.55 13.16
CA GLY A 151 26.39 13.98 12.12
C GLY A 151 25.68 13.11 11.07
N SER A 152 24.36 12.89 11.15
CA SER A 152 23.62 12.02 10.23
C SER A 152 23.51 12.56 8.80
N VAL A 153 23.12 13.83 8.65
CA VAL A 153 22.84 14.45 7.34
C VAL A 153 23.77 15.66 7.12
N PRO A 154 24.67 15.62 6.10
CA PRO A 154 25.58 16.71 5.81
C PRO A 154 24.83 17.96 5.35
N PHE A 155 25.41 19.13 5.61
CA PHE A 155 24.80 20.43 5.29
C PHE A 155 24.39 20.53 3.80
N LEU A 156 25.22 20.03 2.90
CA LEU A 156 24.94 20.05 1.47
C LEU A 156 23.67 19.27 1.10
N ALA A 157 23.44 18.09 1.71
CA ALA A 157 22.24 17.30 1.46
C ALA A 157 20.97 18.02 1.98
N ARG A 158 21.08 18.71 3.12
CA ARG A 158 20.00 19.56 3.65
C ARG A 158 19.70 20.72 2.70
N ALA A 159 20.73 21.40 2.22
CA ALA A 159 20.58 22.50 1.27
C ALA A 159 19.91 22.04 -0.04
N VAL A 160 20.30 20.88 -0.58
CA VAL A 160 19.68 20.27 -1.76
C VAL A 160 18.18 20.02 -1.54
N LEU A 161 17.79 19.50 -0.38
CA LEU A 161 16.36 19.32 -0.05
C LEU A 161 15.61 20.64 0.08
N VAL A 162 16.20 21.65 0.72
CA VAL A 162 15.58 22.99 0.84
C VAL A 162 15.38 23.62 -0.53
N VAL A 163 16.37 23.52 -1.42
CA VAL A 163 16.27 23.97 -2.82
C VAL A 163 15.17 23.22 -3.56
N SER A 164 15.10 21.89 -3.41
CA SER A 164 14.05 21.07 -4.00
C SER A 164 12.65 21.53 -3.56
N ALA A 165 12.45 21.73 -2.26
CA ALA A 165 11.17 22.15 -1.70
C ALA A 165 10.82 23.58 -2.14
N ALA A 166 11.78 24.51 -2.09
CA ALA A 166 11.59 25.88 -2.54
C ALA A 166 11.23 25.96 -4.04
N ALA A 167 11.91 25.19 -4.88
CA ALA A 167 11.61 25.10 -6.32
C ALA A 167 10.21 24.52 -6.57
N SER A 168 9.79 23.49 -5.83
CA SER A 168 8.44 22.94 -5.93
C SER A 168 7.38 23.95 -5.50
N LEU A 169 7.58 24.65 -4.39
CA LEU A 169 6.66 25.67 -3.91
C LEU A 169 6.56 26.84 -4.90
N LEU A 170 7.69 27.28 -5.44
CA LEU A 170 7.74 28.32 -6.46
C LEU A 170 6.99 27.89 -7.73
N ALA A 171 7.19 26.66 -8.20
CA ALA A 171 6.44 26.10 -9.33
C ALA A 171 4.93 26.18 -9.07
N CYS A 172 4.46 25.73 -7.89
CA CYS A 172 3.05 25.82 -7.50
C CYS A 172 2.54 27.27 -7.51
N GLN A 173 3.29 28.21 -6.92
CA GLN A 173 2.88 29.62 -6.90
C GLN A 173 2.78 30.21 -8.31
N ILE A 174 3.74 29.88 -9.19
CA ILE A 174 3.70 30.30 -10.60
C ILE A 174 2.43 29.77 -11.29
N THR A 175 2.05 28.51 -11.07
CA THR A 175 0.81 27.95 -11.67
C THR A 175 -0.48 28.62 -11.23
N VAL A 176 -0.50 29.17 -10.00
CA VAL A 176 -1.68 29.85 -9.46
C VAL A 176 -1.74 31.31 -9.92
N LEU A 177 -0.59 31.99 -9.95
CA LEU A 177 -0.52 33.44 -10.19
C LEU A 177 -0.45 33.83 -11.66
N VAL A 178 0.00 32.93 -12.53
CA VAL A 178 0.29 33.24 -13.95
C VAL A 178 -0.28 32.13 -14.85
N PRO A 179 -0.89 32.46 -16.00
CA PRO A 179 -1.24 31.45 -16.99
C PRO A 179 0.04 30.76 -17.50
N CYS A 180 0.16 29.47 -17.21
CA CYS A 180 1.32 28.65 -17.57
C CYS A 180 1.07 27.71 -18.76
N PHE A 181 -0.20 27.38 -18.99
CA PHE A 181 -0.62 26.41 -20.00
C PHE A 181 -1.84 26.92 -20.74
N VAL A 182 -1.96 26.51 -22.00
CA VAL A 182 -3.17 26.72 -22.79
C VAL A 182 -4.34 26.00 -22.11
N ARG A 183 -5.52 26.62 -22.09
CA ARG A 183 -6.75 25.91 -21.72
C ARG A 183 -7.19 25.05 -22.89
N VAL A 184 -7.16 23.74 -22.69
CA VAL A 184 -7.64 22.74 -23.65
C VAL A 184 -8.96 22.18 -23.12
N ALA A 185 -10.02 22.28 -23.90
CA ALA A 185 -11.28 21.60 -23.66
C ALA A 185 -11.27 20.22 -24.33
N VAL A 186 -12.11 19.30 -23.84
CA VAL A 186 -12.24 17.94 -24.39
C VAL A 186 -12.69 17.94 -25.86
N SER A 187 -13.38 19.00 -26.30
CA SER A 187 -13.82 19.19 -27.67
C SER A 187 -12.77 19.77 -28.61
N ASP A 188 -11.62 20.22 -28.10
CA ASP A 188 -10.62 20.92 -28.90
C ASP A 188 -9.87 19.94 -29.80
N ARG A 189 -9.53 20.41 -31.01
CA ARG A 189 -8.72 19.66 -31.96
C ARG A 189 -7.26 20.04 -31.78
N PHE A 190 -6.39 19.04 -31.61
CA PHE A 190 -4.95 19.25 -31.43
C PHE A 190 -4.24 19.78 -32.69
N ASP A 191 -4.87 19.64 -33.86
CA ASP A 191 -4.34 20.14 -35.15
C ASP A 191 -4.66 21.62 -35.40
N GLU A 192 -5.52 22.23 -34.57
CA GLU A 192 -5.92 23.63 -34.70
C GLU A 192 -5.13 24.52 -33.70
N PRO A 193 -5.01 25.83 -33.95
CA PRO A 193 -4.41 26.76 -32.99
C PRO A 193 -5.13 26.67 -31.63
N PRO A 194 -4.39 26.69 -30.51
CA PRO A 194 -2.99 27.09 -30.40
C PRO A 194 -1.97 25.94 -30.47
N ILE A 195 -2.38 24.67 -30.54
CA ILE A 195 -1.44 23.53 -30.44
C ILE A 195 -0.77 23.24 -31.79
N VAL A 196 -1.55 23.24 -32.88
CA VAL A 196 -1.05 23.04 -34.27
C VAL A 196 -0.11 21.84 -34.37
N GLY A 197 -0.47 20.71 -33.75
CA GLY A 197 0.31 19.46 -33.77
C GLY A 197 1.63 19.47 -32.99
N ASN A 198 2.04 20.59 -32.36
CA ASN A 198 3.24 20.65 -31.54
C ASN A 198 2.87 20.69 -30.05
N PRO A 199 3.18 19.63 -29.26
CA PRO A 199 2.82 19.58 -27.84
C PRO A 199 3.49 20.68 -27.00
N LEU A 200 4.64 21.23 -27.44
CA LEU A 200 5.29 22.34 -26.72
C LEU A 200 4.47 23.63 -26.78
N ASN A 201 3.58 23.78 -27.75
CA ASN A 201 2.68 24.93 -27.81
C ASN A 201 1.62 24.91 -26.70
N MET A 202 1.42 23.79 -25.99
CA MET A 202 0.59 23.75 -24.77
C MET A 202 1.20 24.60 -23.65
N VAL A 203 2.52 24.78 -23.66
CA VAL A 203 3.25 25.62 -22.71
C VAL A 203 3.19 27.06 -23.22
N SER A 204 2.08 27.73 -22.93
CA SER A 204 1.85 29.11 -23.34
C SER A 204 2.02 30.10 -22.18
N GLY A 205 2.51 31.29 -22.48
CA GLY A 205 2.59 32.40 -21.53
C GLY A 205 3.94 32.53 -20.82
N VAL A 206 4.12 33.64 -20.12
CA VAL A 206 5.39 33.98 -19.45
C VAL A 206 5.73 33.03 -18.29
N GLY A 207 4.75 32.30 -17.74
CA GLY A 207 4.94 31.39 -16.62
C GLY A 207 5.23 29.93 -16.99
N GLY A 208 4.95 29.51 -18.23
CA GLY A 208 5.02 28.11 -18.65
C GLY A 208 6.43 27.49 -18.57
N TYR A 209 7.42 28.11 -19.20
CA TYR A 209 8.80 27.61 -19.12
C TYR A 209 9.41 27.73 -17.71
N PRO A 210 9.19 28.83 -16.96
CA PRO A 210 9.61 28.90 -15.56
C PRO A 210 9.04 27.80 -14.67
N VAL A 211 7.74 27.45 -14.79
CA VAL A 211 7.18 26.37 -13.98
C VAL A 211 7.82 25.02 -14.32
N LEU A 212 8.05 24.74 -15.61
CA LEU A 212 8.73 23.51 -16.03
C LEU A 212 10.17 23.46 -15.53
N GLY A 213 10.90 24.59 -15.61
CA GLY A 213 12.26 24.69 -15.09
C GLY A 213 12.33 24.47 -13.58
N CYS A 214 11.43 25.08 -12.81
CA CYS A 214 11.34 24.89 -11.36
C CYS A 214 10.96 23.44 -11.00
N GLY A 215 10.01 22.86 -11.74
CA GLY A 215 9.61 21.46 -11.57
C GLY A 215 10.77 20.49 -11.86
N ALA A 216 11.48 20.68 -12.98
CA ALA A 216 12.64 19.88 -13.33
C ALA A 216 13.78 20.02 -12.30
N LEU A 217 14.06 21.24 -11.83
CA LEU A 217 15.05 21.49 -10.77
C LEU A 217 14.66 20.78 -9.48
N SER A 218 13.39 20.88 -9.07
CA SER A 218 12.86 20.20 -7.88
C SER A 218 13.01 18.67 -8.00
N LEU A 219 12.54 18.08 -9.10
CA LEU A 219 12.66 16.65 -9.33
C LEU A 219 14.12 16.18 -9.38
N GLY A 220 14.99 16.92 -10.05
CA GLY A 220 16.42 16.58 -10.16
C GLY A 220 17.13 16.63 -8.82
N THR A 221 16.93 17.69 -8.03
CA THR A 221 17.53 17.83 -6.70
C THR A 221 16.96 16.82 -5.71
N PHE A 222 15.65 16.55 -5.74
CA PHE A 222 15.03 15.51 -4.94
C PHE A 222 15.55 14.10 -5.29
N ALA A 223 15.67 13.80 -6.58
CA ALA A 223 16.21 12.52 -7.04
C ALA A 223 17.67 12.33 -6.62
N ALA A 224 18.49 13.38 -6.73
CA ALA A 224 19.87 13.36 -6.26
C ALA A 224 19.96 13.10 -4.74
N TYR A 225 19.13 13.79 -3.94
CA TYR A 225 19.05 13.54 -2.50
C TYR A 225 18.61 12.10 -2.19
N ARG A 226 17.55 11.60 -2.85
CA ARG A 226 17.06 10.23 -2.63
C ARG A 226 18.09 9.18 -3.00
N HIS A 227 18.84 9.39 -4.09
CA HIS A 227 19.89 8.47 -4.51
C HIS A 227 21.07 8.45 -3.53
N TRP A 228 21.47 9.63 -3.04
CA TRP A 228 22.48 9.75 -1.99
C TRP A 228 22.03 9.03 -0.70
N LEU A 229 20.81 9.31 -0.22
CA LEU A 229 20.27 8.69 0.99
C LEU A 229 20.12 7.17 0.82
N ALA A 230 19.67 6.69 -0.35
CA ALA A 230 19.57 5.26 -0.63
C ALA A 230 20.93 4.55 -0.58
N ARG A 231 22.01 5.18 -1.04
CA ARG A 231 23.37 4.64 -0.92
C ARG A 231 23.79 4.56 0.55
N LEU A 232 23.62 5.65 1.29
CA LEU A 232 23.94 5.71 2.71
C LEU A 232 23.18 4.66 3.52
N THR A 233 21.88 4.49 3.27
CA THR A 233 21.07 3.46 3.93
C THR A 233 21.55 2.05 3.60
N LYS A 234 21.96 1.77 2.36
CA LYS A 234 22.51 0.47 1.98
C LYS A 234 23.81 0.17 2.72
N GLU A 235 24.72 1.15 2.80
CA GLU A 235 25.97 1.03 3.54
C GLU A 235 25.70 0.79 5.03
N HIS A 236 24.72 1.49 5.62
CA HIS A 236 24.32 1.29 7.01
C HIS A 236 23.82 -0.14 7.28
N VAL A 237 22.88 -0.64 6.46
CA VAL A 237 22.34 -2.01 6.58
C VAL A 237 23.43 -3.06 6.39
N GLN A 238 24.40 -2.83 5.49
CA GLN A 238 25.52 -3.73 5.29
C GLN A 238 26.43 -3.78 6.52
N ASN A 239 26.79 -2.62 7.08
CA ASN A 239 27.63 -2.53 8.28
C ASN A 239 26.97 -3.22 9.49
N GLU A 240 25.65 -3.08 9.67
CA GLU A 240 24.92 -3.78 10.73
C GLU A 240 24.97 -5.30 10.57
N LYS A 241 24.78 -5.81 9.34
CA LYS A 241 24.90 -7.25 9.03
C LYS A 241 26.31 -7.78 9.31
N GLU A 242 27.35 -7.02 8.98
CA GLU A 242 28.74 -7.39 9.27
C GLU A 242 29.02 -7.42 10.78
N GLN A 243 28.49 -6.45 11.53
CA GLN A 243 28.61 -6.42 12.99
C GLN A 243 27.87 -7.59 13.67
N GLU A 244 26.67 -7.94 13.20
CA GLU A 244 25.94 -9.11 13.69
C GLU A 244 26.70 -10.42 13.40
N GLN A 245 27.28 -10.54 12.20
CA GLN A 245 28.05 -11.72 11.82
C GLN A 245 29.33 -11.87 12.66
N TYR A 246 30.04 -10.76 12.90
CA TYR A 246 31.21 -10.75 13.78
C TYR A 246 30.83 -11.07 15.24
N GLY A 247 29.73 -10.49 15.74
CA GLY A 247 29.22 -10.75 17.08
C GLY A 247 28.82 -12.21 17.31
N ARG A 248 28.22 -12.88 16.31
CA ARG A 248 27.94 -14.33 16.38
C ARG A 248 29.21 -15.18 16.28
N GLY A 249 30.23 -14.72 15.56
CA GLY A 249 31.52 -15.42 15.40
C GLY A 249 32.38 -15.43 16.67
N ILE A 250 32.22 -14.44 17.56
CA ILE A 250 32.85 -14.42 18.90
C ILE A 250 31.90 -14.99 19.96
N GLY A 251 31.14 -16.03 19.60
CA GLY A 251 30.81 -17.01 20.62
C GLY A 251 32.14 -17.54 21.14
N ARG A 252 32.55 -17.10 22.34
CA ARG A 252 33.66 -17.74 23.08
C ARG A 252 33.45 -19.24 22.89
N PRO A 253 34.45 -20.01 22.42
CA PRO A 253 34.38 -21.45 22.60
C PRO A 253 34.06 -21.62 24.07
N THR A 254 32.89 -22.17 24.36
CA THR A 254 32.60 -22.67 25.69
C THR A 254 33.70 -23.67 25.91
N GLU A 255 34.75 -23.27 26.64
CA GLU A 255 35.69 -24.22 27.18
C GLU A 255 34.82 -25.30 27.80
N PRO A 256 34.95 -26.57 27.36
CA PRO A 256 34.19 -27.64 27.97
C PRO A 256 34.43 -27.48 29.47
N CYS A 257 33.36 -27.25 30.24
CA CYS A 257 33.45 -27.16 31.68
C CYS A 257 34.29 -28.35 32.12
N ARG A 258 35.54 -28.07 32.52
CA ARG A 258 36.42 -29.05 33.09
C ARG A 258 35.67 -29.48 34.33
N VAL A 259 35.17 -30.71 34.29
CA VAL A 259 34.57 -31.38 35.45
C VAL A 259 35.67 -31.32 36.50
N GLU A 260 35.57 -30.37 37.42
CA GLU A 260 36.42 -30.33 38.60
C GLU A 260 36.09 -31.58 39.40
N ASP A 261 37.17 -32.26 39.80
CA ASP A 261 37.15 -33.43 40.65
C ASP A 261 36.31 -33.16 41.92
N PRO A 262 35.67 -34.19 42.49
CA PRO A 262 34.93 -34.06 43.74
C PRO A 262 35.90 -33.76 44.89
N CYS A 263 36.02 -32.49 45.26
CA CYS A 263 36.62 -32.11 46.54
C CYS A 263 35.69 -32.51 47.68
N GLU A 264 36.13 -33.53 48.41
CA GLU A 264 35.61 -33.92 49.71
C GLU A 264 35.70 -32.75 50.71
N GLY A 265 34.61 -32.54 51.43
CA GLY A 265 34.60 -32.16 52.84
C GLY A 265 35.03 -30.74 53.19
N GLU A 266 34.05 -29.86 53.42
CA GLU A 266 34.09 -28.99 54.60
C GLU A 266 32.69 -28.48 55.00
N SER A 267 32.53 -28.38 56.31
CA SER A 267 31.34 -28.18 57.14
C SER A 267 30.58 -26.85 56.96
N PRO A 268 29.31 -26.77 57.41
CA PRO A 268 28.44 -25.63 57.17
C PRO A 268 28.67 -24.49 58.19
N PRO A 269 28.63 -23.21 57.77
CA PRO A 269 28.33 -22.11 58.67
C PRO A 269 26.87 -21.66 58.53
N SER A 270 26.16 -21.82 59.63
CA SER A 270 25.32 -20.82 60.30
C SER A 270 24.46 -19.88 59.44
N CYS A 271 23.15 -20.04 59.62
CA CYS A 271 22.08 -19.10 59.39
C CYS A 271 22.45 -17.63 59.68
N ALA A 272 22.21 -16.75 58.71
CA ALA A 272 21.95 -15.34 58.95
C ALA A 272 20.83 -14.84 58.03
N SER A 273 19.93 -14.10 58.65
CA SER A 273 18.60 -13.66 58.27
C SER A 273 18.52 -12.49 57.27
N ALA A 274 17.54 -12.60 56.34
CA ALA A 274 16.61 -11.56 55.86
C ALA A 274 17.14 -10.37 55.01
N PRO A 275 16.29 -9.57 54.31
CA PRO A 275 14.84 -9.68 54.08
C PRO A 275 14.38 -9.61 52.60
N LEU A 276 13.11 -9.99 52.43
CA LEU A 276 12.24 -9.82 51.27
C LEU A 276 12.19 -8.40 50.69
N SER A 277 12.10 -8.31 49.35
CA SER A 277 11.34 -7.25 48.68
C SER A 277 10.87 -7.69 47.29
N SER A 278 9.54 -7.75 47.16
CA SER A 278 8.64 -7.38 46.04
C SER A 278 9.17 -7.35 44.59
N ALA A 279 8.41 -7.65 43.54
CA ALA A 279 7.09 -8.22 43.32
C ALA A 279 7.03 -8.50 41.81
N ASN A 280 6.77 -9.73 41.40
CA ASN A 280 6.60 -10.09 40.00
C ASN A 280 5.09 -10.29 39.76
N GLN A 281 4.44 -9.34 39.09
CA GLN A 281 3.03 -9.44 38.74
C GLN A 281 2.87 -10.37 37.53
N SER A 282 2.46 -11.60 37.82
CA SER A 282 1.89 -12.54 36.85
C SER A 282 0.46 -12.12 36.56
N VAL A 283 0.21 -11.64 35.34
CA VAL A 283 -1.14 -11.38 34.82
C VAL A 283 -1.67 -12.69 34.24
N LYS A 284 -2.68 -13.27 34.91
CA LYS A 284 -3.52 -14.36 34.39
C LYS A 284 -4.40 -13.83 33.24
N PRO A 285 -4.48 -14.52 32.08
CA PRO A 285 -5.61 -14.33 31.19
C PRO A 285 -6.84 -15.01 31.77
N LYS A 286 -7.96 -14.29 31.71
CA LYS A 286 -9.28 -14.71 32.14
C LYS A 286 -9.89 -15.64 31.09
N ASP A 287 -10.30 -16.82 31.53
CA ASP A 287 -11.21 -17.70 30.80
C ASP A 287 -12.55 -16.98 30.58
N GLU A 288 -12.89 -16.74 29.32
CA GLU A 288 -14.28 -16.51 28.88
C GLU A 288 -14.54 -17.37 27.65
N SER A 289 -14.82 -18.65 27.91
CA SER A 289 -15.57 -19.51 27.00
C SER A 289 -17.01 -19.60 27.51
N ALA A 290 -17.97 -19.04 26.76
CA ALA A 290 -19.32 -19.59 26.61
C ALA A 290 -20.18 -18.62 25.80
N HIS A 291 -20.30 -18.85 24.50
CA HIS A 291 -21.61 -19.05 23.87
C HIS A 291 -21.41 -19.59 22.46
N ALA A 292 -21.43 -20.92 22.39
CA ALA A 292 -21.69 -21.65 21.17
C ALA A 292 -23.16 -21.45 20.78
N HIS A 293 -23.42 -21.11 19.53
CA HIS A 293 -24.61 -21.59 18.84
C HIS A 293 -24.19 -22.26 17.55
N ALA A 294 -24.51 -23.56 17.53
CA ALA A 294 -24.32 -24.50 16.46
C ALA A 294 -25.04 -24.08 15.19
N TYR A 295 -24.39 -24.28 14.04
CA TYR A 295 -25.06 -24.80 12.85
C TYR A 295 -24.19 -25.89 12.19
N ILE A 296 -24.84 -27.05 12.08
CA ILE A 296 -24.52 -28.35 11.50
C ILE A 296 -24.23 -28.16 9.99
N ALA A 297 -23.06 -28.55 9.47
CA ALA A 297 -22.67 -29.87 8.95
C ALA A 297 -23.48 -30.34 7.72
N ASP A 298 -22.84 -30.37 6.55
CA ASP A 298 -22.73 -31.51 5.61
C ASP A 298 -22.38 -31.01 4.21
N GLY A 299 -21.47 -31.73 3.55
CA GLY A 299 -21.14 -31.49 2.14
C GLY A 299 -19.68 -31.73 1.76
N LEU A 300 -19.15 -32.88 2.15
CA LEU A 300 -17.92 -33.44 1.57
C LEU A 300 -18.29 -34.03 0.21
N GLU A 301 -17.85 -33.45 -0.90
CA GLU A 301 -17.73 -34.21 -2.14
C GLU A 301 -16.56 -33.70 -2.99
N ALA A 302 -15.75 -34.67 -3.41
CA ALA A 302 -14.48 -34.52 -4.07
C ALA A 302 -14.64 -34.06 -5.52
N ALA A 303 -13.72 -33.20 -5.99
CA ALA A 303 -13.47 -33.06 -7.42
C ALA A 303 -12.03 -32.62 -7.70
N HIS A 304 -11.21 -33.63 -8.00
CA HIS A 304 -10.23 -33.67 -9.09
C HIS A 304 -9.39 -32.43 -9.41
N VAL A 305 -8.11 -32.59 -9.06
CA VAL A 305 -6.93 -32.06 -9.74
C VAL A 305 -7.02 -32.29 -11.24
N VAL A 306 -6.89 -31.21 -12.02
CA VAL A 306 -6.38 -31.25 -13.40
C VAL A 306 -5.36 -30.14 -13.55
N ASP A 307 -4.10 -30.54 -13.55
CA ASP A 307 -2.99 -29.79 -14.10
C ASP A 307 -3.18 -29.65 -15.61
N ALA A 308 -3.15 -28.42 -16.11
CA ALA A 308 -2.89 -28.14 -17.52
C ALA A 308 -2.05 -26.86 -17.64
N HIS A 309 -0.74 -27.07 -17.63
CA HIS A 309 0.23 -26.16 -18.22
C HIS A 309 -0.11 -25.97 -19.71
N ALA A 310 -0.37 -24.74 -20.13
CA ALA A 310 -0.25 -24.34 -21.53
C ALA A 310 0.43 -22.97 -21.58
N SER A 311 1.68 -23.00 -22.02
CA SER A 311 2.49 -21.86 -22.47
C SER A 311 1.77 -21.11 -23.59
N VAL A 312 1.52 -19.82 -23.40
CA VAL A 312 1.05 -18.92 -24.45
C VAL A 312 2.21 -18.01 -24.86
N ASP A 313 2.69 -18.22 -26.09
CA ASP A 313 3.63 -17.33 -26.79
C ASP A 313 2.96 -15.98 -27.09
N PRO A 314 3.59 -14.82 -26.78
CA PRO A 314 3.00 -13.51 -27.00
C PRO A 314 3.59 -12.81 -28.22
N LEU A 315 3.42 -13.33 -29.45
CA LEU A 315 3.79 -12.58 -30.67
C LEU A 315 2.95 -13.00 -31.89
N ALA A 316 1.75 -12.43 -32.04
CA ALA A 316 1.10 -12.28 -33.35
C ALA A 316 -0.14 -11.36 -33.24
N TYR A 317 0.06 -10.04 -33.40
CA TYR A 317 -1.01 -9.15 -33.86
C TYR A 317 -0.47 -8.35 -35.03
N CYS A 318 -0.84 -8.79 -36.24
CA CYS A 318 -0.83 -7.98 -37.45
C CYS A 318 -2.15 -7.21 -37.51
N GLU A 319 -2.06 -5.90 -37.77
CA GLU A 319 -3.18 -5.06 -38.18
C GLU A 319 -3.71 -5.47 -39.57
N PRO A 320 -4.99 -5.17 -39.86
CA PRO A 320 -5.40 -4.89 -41.22
C PRO A 320 -5.86 -3.44 -41.40
N THR A 321 -5.38 -2.92 -42.54
CA THR A 321 -5.76 -1.76 -43.36
C THR A 321 -7.23 -1.35 -43.35
#